data_AF-A0A6M0CBF1-F1
#
_entry.id   AF-A0A6M0CBF1-F1
#
_cell.length_a   1.000
_cell.length_b   1.000
_cell.length_c   1.000
_cell.angle_alpha   90.00
_cell.angle_beta   90.00
_cell.angle_gamma   90.00
#
_symmetry.space_group_name_H-M   'P 1'
#
loop_
_entity.id
_entity.type
_entity.pdbx_description
1 polymer ?
#
loop_
_entity_poly.entity_id
_entity_poly.type
_entity_poly.pdbx_seq_one_letter_code
_entity_poly.pdbx_strand_id
1 'polypeptide(L)'
;QMNLGFAQLELENLSAAETALTRALRLQRDVQARALEGEILRGLALVNQAQDDDDTAIAQLQQSLALHQELGDRPNEAHTLSDLGTVLADQDQPELAIAKT
;
A
#
# COMPACT_ATOMS: atom_id res chain seq x y z
N GLN A 1 27.37 -3.83 46.57
CA GLN A 1 25.99 -3.34 46.34
C GLN A 1 25.92 -2.92 44.89
N MET A 2 25.39 -3.80 44.03
CA MET A 2 25.07 -3.47 42.64
C MET A 2 23.78 -2.65 42.74
N ASN A 3 23.93 -1.33 42.62
CA ASN A 3 23.01 -0.34 43.20
C ASN A 3 21.66 -0.29 42.45
N LEU A 4 20.59 -0.12 43.23
CA LEU A 4 19.20 0.09 42.80
C LEU A 4 19.05 1.09 41.64
N GLY A 5 19.87 2.15 41.60
CA GLY A 5 19.86 3.14 40.52
C GLY A 5 20.28 2.60 39.15
N PHE A 6 21.22 1.64 39.08
CA PHE A 6 21.54 0.96 37.82
C PHE A 6 20.38 0.09 37.36
N ALA A 7 19.71 -0.61 38.28
CA ALA A 7 18.53 -1.42 37.96
C ALA A 7 17.33 -0.56 37.50
N GLN A 8 17.14 0.63 38.09
CA GLN A 8 16.10 1.58 37.67
C GLN A 8 16.33 2.10 36.25
N LEU A 9 17.57 2.51 35.92
CA LEU A 9 17.92 2.94 34.58
C LEU A 9 17.75 1.82 33.53
N GLU A 10 18.08 0.58 33.88
CA GLU A 10 17.83 -0.56 32.98
C GLU A 10 16.33 -0.81 32.76
N LEU A 11 15.51 -0.75 33.81
CA LEU A 11 14.06 -0.92 33.69
C LEU A 11 13.41 0.18 32.82
N GLU A 12 13.85 1.44 32.98
CA GLU A 12 13.38 2.56 32.14
C GLU A 12 13.74 2.35 30.66
N ASN A 13 14.97 1.91 30.38
CA ASN A 13 15.41 1.62 29.02
C ASN A 13 14.65 0.45 28.39
N LEU A 14 14.38 -0.62 29.15
CA LEU A 14 13.59 -1.76 28.69
C LEU A 14 12.15 -1.35 28.35
N SER A 15 11.53 -0.53 29.19
CA SER A 15 10.16 -0.02 28.93
C SER A 15 10.10 0.89 27.68
N ALA A 16 11.10 1.76 27.50
CA ALA A 16 11.23 2.58 26.30
C ALA A 16 11.43 1.72 25.04
N ALA A 17 12.27 0.68 25.12
CA ALA A 17 12.50 -0.26 24.03
C ALA A 17 11.22 -1.03 23.67
N GLU A 18 10.48 -1.55 24.65
CA GLU A 18 9.20 -2.24 24.43
C GLU A 18 8.17 -1.34 23.73
N THR A 19 8.08 -0.08 24.17
CA THR A 19 7.18 0.91 23.56
C THR A 19 7.56 1.18 22.10
N ALA A 20 8.85 1.38 21.81
CA ALA A 20 9.35 1.63 20.48
C ALA A 20 9.11 0.43 19.53
N LEU A 21 9.40 -0.79 19.99
CA LEU A 21 9.18 -2.01 19.23
C LEU A 21 7.69 -2.28 18.97
N THR A 22 6.82 -2.04 19.96
CA THR A 22 5.37 -2.16 19.79
C THR A 22 4.84 -1.17 18.75
N ARG A 23 5.34 0.07 18.76
CA ARG A 23 4.98 1.07 17.75
C ARG A 23 5.47 0.65 16.35
N ALA A 24 6.71 0.18 16.24
CA ALA A 24 7.26 -0.30 14.97
C ALA A 24 6.45 -1.48 14.42
N LEU A 25 6.04 -2.43 15.26
CA LEU A 25 5.20 -3.56 14.87
C LEU A 25 3.82 -3.11 14.35
N ARG A 26 3.21 -2.13 15.02
CA ARG A 26 1.93 -1.58 14.54
C ARG A 26 2.08 -0.93 13.18
N LEU A 27 3.08 -0.06 13.01
CA LEU A 27 3.35 0.60 11.72
C LEU A 27 3.60 -0.40 10.60
N GLN A 28 4.38 -1.46 10.87
CA GLN A 28 4.63 -2.51 9.91
C GLN A 28 3.34 -3.22 9.47
N ARG A 29 2.44 -3.50 10.42
CA ARG A 29 1.13 -4.11 10.12
C ARG A 29 0.25 -3.18 9.30
N ASP A 30 0.22 -1.90 9.64
CA ASP A 30 -0.56 -0.91 8.91
C ASP A 30 -0.05 -0.77 7.47
N VAL A 31 1.27 -0.69 7.27
CA VAL A 31 1.91 -0.68 5.94
C VAL A 31 1.55 -1.95 5.15
N GLN A 32 1.66 -3.13 5.76
CA GLN A 32 1.34 -4.39 5.10
C GLN A 32 -0.15 -4.51 4.74
N ALA A 33 -1.04 -4.04 5.62
CA ALA A 33 -2.48 -4.06 5.38
C ALA A 33 -2.86 -3.16 4.19
N ARG A 34 -2.25 -1.98 4.10
CA ARG A 34 -2.45 -1.05 2.99
C ARG A 34 -1.87 -1.54 1.66
N ALA A 35 -0.73 -2.22 1.70
CA ALA A 35 -0.18 -2.88 0.52
C ALA A 35 -1.15 -3.93 -0.02
N LEU A 36 -1.67 -4.77 0.88
CA LEU A 36 -2.67 -5.79 0.55
C LEU A 36 -3.97 -5.18 0.01
N GLU A 37 -4.43 -4.05 0.57
CA GLU A 37 -5.58 -3.31 0.06
C GLU A 37 -5.38 -2.88 -1.40
N GLY A 38 -4.21 -2.36 -1.74
CA GLY A 38 -3.86 -2.00 -3.13
C GLY A 38 -3.89 -3.19 -4.09
N GLU A 39 -3.38 -4.34 -3.67
CA GLU A 39 -3.42 -5.58 -4.46
C GLU A 39 -4.85 -6.09 -4.66
N ILE A 40 -5.68 -6.06 -3.61
CA ILE A 40 -7.09 -6.47 -3.67
C ILE A 40 -7.86 -5.56 -4.62
N LEU A 41 -7.66 -4.24 -4.53
CA LEU A 41 -8.29 -3.28 -5.44
C LEU A 41 -7.93 -3.54 -6.90
N ARG A 42 -6.66 -3.84 -7.21
CA ARG A 42 -6.23 -4.23 -8.56
C ARG A 42 -6.94 -5.50 -9.02
N GLY A 43 -7.01 -6.51 -8.14
CA GLY A 43 -7.71 -7.76 -8.45
C GLY A 43 -9.20 -7.57 -8.71
N LEU A 44 -9.88 -6.73 -7.92
CA LEU A 44 -11.29 -6.39 -8.15
C LEU A 44 -11.49 -5.63 -9.46
N ALA A 45 -10.57 -4.74 -9.82
CA ALA A 45 -10.65 -4.01 -11.07
C ALA A 45 -10.60 -4.95 -12.29
N LEU A 46 -9.71 -5.94 -12.28
CA LEU A 46 -9.64 -6.94 -13.34
C LEU A 46 -10.93 -7.76 -13.45
N VAL A 47 -11.59 -8.03 -12.32
CA VAL A 47 -12.90 -8.70 -12.32
C VAL A 47 -13.98 -7.79 -12.93
N ASN A 48 -14.00 -6.51 -12.62
CA ASN A 48 -14.97 -5.56 -13.16
C ASN A 48 -14.75 -5.29 -14.65
N GLN A 49 -13.49 -5.19 -15.11
CA GLN A 49 -13.16 -5.13 -16.54
C GLN A 49 -13.71 -6.37 -17.27
N ALA A 50 -13.51 -7.57 -16.71
CA ALA A 50 -14.05 -8.79 -17.30
C ALA A 50 -15.60 -8.86 -17.30
N GLN A 51 -16.27 -7.94 -16.62
CA GLN A 51 -17.72 -7.76 -16.59
C GLN A 51 -18.19 -6.57 -17.44
N ASP A 52 -17.30 -5.99 -18.27
CA ASP A 52 -17.53 -4.79 -19.07
C ASP A 52 -17.88 -3.53 -18.23
N ASP A 53 -17.53 -3.52 -16.93
CA ASP A 53 -17.66 -2.37 -16.03
C ASP A 53 -16.30 -1.65 -15.88
N ASP A 54 -15.86 -1.10 -16.99
CA ASP A 54 -14.55 -0.44 -17.11
C ASP A 54 -14.45 0.83 -16.26
N ASP A 55 -15.53 1.57 -16.07
CA ASP A 55 -15.55 2.78 -15.22
C ASP A 55 -15.20 2.42 -13.76
N THR A 56 -15.81 1.34 -13.25
CA THR A 56 -15.48 0.84 -11.91
C THR A 56 -14.06 0.28 -11.86
N ALA A 57 -13.62 -0.43 -12.89
CA ALA A 57 -12.25 -0.95 -12.98
C ALA A 57 -11.20 0.18 -12.93
N ILE A 58 -11.38 1.24 -13.71
CA ILE A 58 -10.51 2.42 -13.74
C ILE A 58 -10.44 3.07 -12.35
N ALA A 59 -11.58 3.30 -11.70
CA ALA A 59 -11.63 3.90 -10.37
C ALA A 59 -10.87 3.07 -9.32
N GLN A 60 -11.01 1.75 -9.37
CA GLN A 60 -10.33 0.82 -8.46
C GLN A 60 -8.81 0.76 -8.74
N LEU A 61 -8.40 0.76 -10.02
CA LEU A 61 -6.98 0.83 -10.41
C LEU A 61 -6.34 2.16 -9.96
N GLN A 62 -7.05 3.27 -10.06
CA GLN A 62 -6.55 4.56 -9.55
C GLN A 62 -6.36 4.56 -8.03
N GLN A 63 -7.27 3.93 -7.28
CA GLN A 63 -7.11 3.78 -5.82
C GLN A 63 -5.94 2.85 -5.46
N SER A 64 -5.81 1.73 -6.16
CA SER A 64 -4.66 0.82 -6.04
C SER A 64 -3.34 1.56 -6.32
N LEU A 65 -3.30 2.35 -7.39
CA LEU A 65 -2.13 3.13 -7.79
C LEU A 65 -1.72 4.13 -6.70
N ALA A 66 -2.68 4.87 -6.16
CA ALA A 66 -2.42 5.83 -5.09
C ALA A 66 -1.82 5.16 -3.85
N LEU A 67 -2.33 3.97 -3.46
CA LEU A 67 -1.79 3.20 -2.35
C LEU A 67 -0.35 2.74 -2.62
N HIS A 68 -0.07 2.15 -3.78
CA HIS A 68 1.29 1.69 -4.10
C HIS A 68 2.28 2.86 -4.20
N GLN A 69 1.86 4.02 -4.71
CA GLN A 69 2.68 5.24 -4.72
C GLN A 69 2.98 5.76 -3.32
N GLU A 70 1.99 5.80 -2.43
CA GLU A 70 2.18 6.24 -1.04
C GLU A 70 3.13 5.31 -0.28
N LEU A 71 3.06 4.01 -0.55
CA LEU A 71 3.91 3.00 0.07
C LEU A 71 5.30 2.86 -0.59
N GLY A 72 5.51 3.49 -1.76
CA GLY A 72 6.73 3.35 -2.55
C GLY A 72 6.90 1.95 -3.18
N ASP A 73 5.81 1.21 -3.35
CA ASP A 73 5.78 -0.14 -3.92
C ASP A 73 5.82 -0.08 -5.46
N ARG A 74 7.03 0.15 -5.99
CA ARG A 74 7.28 0.31 -7.43
C ARG A 74 6.85 -0.89 -8.29
N PRO A 75 7.07 -2.15 -7.87
CA PRO A 75 6.61 -3.30 -8.65
C PRO A 75 5.09 -3.32 -8.84
N ASN A 76 4.32 -3.10 -7.78
CA ASN A 76 2.86 -3.09 -7.90
C ASN A 76 2.33 -1.82 -8.57
N GLU A 77 3.00 -0.67 -8.39
CA GLU A 77 2.72 0.56 -9.16
C GLU A 77 2.78 0.28 -10.68
N ALA A 78 3.84 -0.39 -11.16
CA ALA A 78 4.00 -0.72 -12.56
C ALA A 78 2.93 -1.68 -13.08
N HIS A 79 2.57 -2.71 -12.30
CA HIS A 79 1.48 -3.62 -12.66
C HIS A 79 0.14 -2.88 -12.77
N THR A 80 -0.20 -2.06 -11.77
CA THR A 80 -1.46 -1.29 -11.77
C THR A 80 -1.53 -0.31 -12.95
N LEU A 81 -0.41 0.34 -13.31
CA LEU A 81 -0.36 1.21 -14.50
C LEU A 81 -0.54 0.42 -15.80
N SER A 82 0.03 -0.78 -15.90
CA SER A 82 -0.14 -1.65 -17.08
C SER A 82 -1.59 -2.07 -17.25
N ASP A 83 -2.24 -2.47 -16.15
CA ASP A 83 -3.66 -2.84 -16.14
C ASP A 83 -4.53 -1.64 -16.53
N LEU A 84 -4.24 -0.45 -15.98
CA LEU A 84 -4.96 0.79 -16.32
C LEU A 84 -4.82 1.15 -17.80
N GLY A 85 -3.62 1.01 -18.37
CA GLY A 85 -3.39 1.21 -19.79
C GLY A 85 -4.17 0.23 -20.67
N THR A 86 -4.36 -1.01 -20.21
CA THR A 86 -5.14 -2.03 -20.92
C THR A 86 -6.62 -1.66 -20.93
N VAL A 87 -7.21 -1.37 -19.76
CA VAL A 87 -8.62 -0.99 -19.63
C VAL A 87 -8.95 0.26 -20.47
N LEU A 88 -8.08 1.27 -20.44
CA LEU A 88 -8.29 2.51 -21.19
C LEU A 88 -8.13 2.33 -22.71
N ALA A 89 -7.28 1.41 -23.15
CA ALA A 89 -7.15 1.08 -24.57
C ALA A 89 -8.38 0.32 -25.08
N ASP A 90 -8.96 -0.56 -24.25
CA ASP A 90 -10.20 -1.27 -24.58
C ASP A 90 -11.40 -0.32 -24.72
N GLN A 91 -11.40 0.82 -24.01
CA GLN A 91 -12.42 1.86 -24.12
C GLN A 91 -12.29 2.81 -25.33
N ASP A 92 -11.30 2.63 -26.22
CA ASP A 92 -10.93 3.64 -27.24
C ASP A 92 -10.65 5.04 -26.63
N GLN A 93 -10.22 5.12 -25.36
CA GLN A 93 -9.86 6.35 -24.64
C GLN A 93 -8.35 6.41 -24.32
N PRO A 94 -7.47 6.46 -25.35
CA PRO A 94 -6.02 6.47 -25.15
C PRO A 94 -5.52 7.74 -24.45
N GLU A 95 -6.33 8.81 -24.37
CA GLU A 95 -5.92 10.09 -23.78
C GLU A 95 -5.73 10.02 -22.26
N LEU A 96 -6.47 9.16 -21.55
CA LEU A 96 -6.37 8.98 -20.10
C LEU A 96 -5.18 8.09 -19.69
N ALA A 97 -4.67 7.26 -20.61
CA ALA A 97 -3.53 6.37 -20.36
C ALA A 97 -2.23 7.15 -20.13
N ILE A 98 -2.20 8.41 -20.60
CA ILE A 98 -1.05 9.32 -20.46
C ILE A 98 -1.22 10.20 -19.21
N ALA A 99 -1.36 9.57 -18.05
CA ALA A 99 -1.32 10.30 -16.78
C ALA A 99 0.07 10.19 -16.13
N LYS A 100 0.95 11.11 -16.56
CA LYS A 100 2.15 11.65 -15.86
C LYS A 100 3.36 10.72 -15.67
N THR A 101 4.29 10.84 -16.63
CA THR A 101 5.75 10.91 -16.36
C THR A 101 6.06 12.10 -15.46
#